data_AF-A0A252DMF3-F1
#
_entry.id   AF-A0A252DMF3-F1
#
_cell.length_a   1.000
_cell.length_b   1.000
_cell.length_c   1.000
_cell.angle_alpha   90.00
_cell.angle_beta   90.00
_cell.angle_gamma   90.00
#
_symmetry.space_group_name_H-M   'P 1'
#
loop_
_entity.id
_entity.type
_entity.pdbx_description
1 polymer ?
#
loop_
_entity_poly.entity_id
_entity_poly.type
_entity_poly.pdbx_seq_one_letter_code
_entity_poly.pdbx_strand_id
1 'polypeptide(L)'
;MQLKSISYKRVLNLGNYENKHLELFAEVALGEDENAAILELMELVERNIRSQIGKQFQKEILDLEAQRNKLSDEVYYLKQELIKLGKIKDEPAKEDNPDIPFETGGTASSDPGNF
;
A
#
# COMPACT_ATOMS: atom_id res chain seq x y z
N MET A 1 42.97 15.78 1.26
CA MET A 1 41.74 15.84 2.06
C MET A 1 41.26 14.41 2.21
N GLN A 2 41.28 13.85 3.42
CA GLN A 2 40.89 12.46 3.65
C GLN A 2 39.43 12.44 4.10
N LEU A 3 38.60 11.73 3.34
CA LEU A 3 37.15 11.63 3.51
C LEU A 3 36.82 10.26 4.10
N LYS A 4 35.81 10.20 4.96
CA LYS A 4 35.24 8.95 5.48
C LYS A 4 33.91 8.70 4.78
N SER A 5 33.69 7.49 4.28
CA SER A 5 32.39 7.13 3.73
C SER A 5 31.53 6.51 4.83
N ILE A 6 30.30 6.97 4.93
CA ILE A 6 29.25 6.37 5.75
C ILE A 6 28.15 5.87 4.84
N SER A 7 27.52 4.76 5.21
CA SER A 7 26.31 4.27 4.57
C SER A 7 25.25 3.93 5.60
N TYR A 8 23.99 4.13 5.22
CA TYR A 8 22.86 3.71 6.01
C TYR A 8 21.89 2.94 5.13
N LYS A 9 21.53 1.74 5.60
CA LYS A 9 20.63 0.83 4.92
C LYS A 9 19.45 0.50 5.81
N ARG A 10 18.25 0.76 5.30
CA ARG A 10 17.01 0.34 5.92
C ARG A 10 16.44 -0.86 5.16
N VAL A 11 16.17 -1.95 5.88
CA VAL A 11 15.60 -3.18 5.34
C VAL A 11 14.20 -3.37 5.92
N LEU A 12 13.22 -3.59 5.05
CA LEU A 12 11.83 -3.89 5.36
C LEU A 12 11.53 -5.33 4.93
N ASN A 13 11.18 -6.18 5.90
CA ASN A 13 10.72 -7.54 5.65
C ASN A 13 9.22 -7.52 5.40
N LEU A 14 8.79 -8.06 4.25
CA LEU A 14 7.38 -8.05 3.83
C LEU A 14 6.63 -9.33 4.22
N GLY A 15 7.28 -10.28 4.91
CA GLY A 15 6.67 -11.50 5.43
C GLY A 15 6.47 -12.63 4.40
N ASN A 16 6.62 -12.34 3.11
CA ASN A 16 6.54 -13.30 1.99
C ASN A 16 7.93 -13.75 1.48
N TYR A 17 8.96 -13.73 2.33
CA TYR A 17 10.37 -13.91 1.96
C TYR A 17 10.93 -12.85 1.00
N GLU A 18 10.17 -11.79 0.71
CA GLU A 18 10.68 -10.62 -0.01
C GLU A 18 11.10 -9.52 0.97
N ASN A 19 12.22 -8.89 0.63
CA ASN A 19 12.79 -7.80 1.40
C ASN A 19 12.92 -6.59 0.48
N LYS A 20 12.39 -5.44 0.90
CA LYS A 20 12.70 -4.16 0.26
C LYS A 20 13.80 -3.47 1.06
N HIS A 21 14.75 -2.83 0.38
CA HIS A 21 15.77 -2.04 1.06
C HIS A 21 16.07 -0.74 0.33
N LEU A 22 16.35 0.31 1.11
CA LEU A 22 16.92 1.56 0.61
C LEU A 22 18.26 1.78 1.31
N GLU A 23 19.28 2.12 0.52
CA GLU A 23 20.63 2.36 0.99
C GLU A 23 21.14 3.64 0.36
N LEU A 24 21.68 4.54 1.18
CA LEU A 24 22.32 5.77 0.74
C LEU A 24 23.71 5.90 1.36
N PHE A 25 24.57 6.62 0.65
CA PHE A 25 25.96 6.85 0.99
C PHE A 25 26.19 8.35 1.16
N ALA A 26 27.06 8.70 2.10
CA ALA A 26 27.56 10.05 2.26
C ALA A 26 29.06 10.04 2.53
N GLU A 27 29.73 11.14 2.20
CA GLU A 27 31.14 11.37 2.50
C GLU A 27 31.23 12.44 3.58
N VAL A 28 31.99 12.16 4.64
CA VAL A 28 32.18 13.04 5.80
C VAL A 28 33.64 13.49 5.83
N ALA A 29 33.86 14.79 5.97
CA ALA A 29 35.20 15.36 6.03
C ALA A 29 35.86 15.12 7.40
N LEU A 30 37.19 15.07 7.41
CA LEU A 30 37.96 15.03 8.65
C LEU A 30 37.68 16.28 9.51
N GLY A 31 37.14 16.06 10.71
CA GLY A 31 36.79 17.11 11.67
C GLY A 31 35.30 17.44 11.74
N GLU A 32 34.48 16.91 10.82
CA GLU A 32 33.03 16.95 10.94
C GLU A 32 32.53 15.92 11.95
N ASP A 33 31.38 16.21 12.57
CA ASP A 33 30.74 15.29 13.50
C ASP A 33 30.07 14.14 12.74
N GLU A 34 30.72 12.98 12.78
CA GLU A 34 30.22 11.75 12.17
C GLU A 34 28.83 11.36 12.67
N ASN A 35 28.51 11.62 13.94
CA ASN A 35 27.21 11.25 14.48
C ASN A 35 26.09 12.13 13.90
N ALA A 36 26.35 13.42 13.74
CA ALA A 36 25.42 14.34 13.08
C ALA A 36 25.19 13.91 11.62
N ALA A 37 26.26 13.62 10.87
CA ALA A 37 26.16 13.16 9.48
C ALA A 37 25.39 11.83 9.35
N ILE A 38 25.58 10.89 10.28
CA ILE A 38 24.83 9.64 10.32
C ILE A 38 23.34 9.91 10.58
N LEU A 39 23.00 10.78 11.54
CA LEU A 39 21.61 11.12 11.85
C LEU A 39 20.90 11.76 10.64
N GLU A 40 21.55 12.69 9.95
CA GLU A 40 21.02 13.30 8.72
C GLU A 40 20.80 12.25 7.63
N LEU A 41 21.75 11.35 7.42
CA LEU A 41 21.64 10.26 6.45
C LEU A 41 20.48 9.32 6.80
N MET A 42 20.30 9.00 8.07
CA MET A 42 19.19 8.19 8.57
C MET A 42 17.83 8.86 8.30
N GLU A 43 17.68 10.13 8.66
CA GLU A 43 16.44 10.88 8.41
C GLU A 43 16.11 10.92 6.91
N LEU A 44 17.13 11.11 6.06
CA LEU A 44 16.94 11.20 4.62
C LEU A 44 16.49 9.86 4.02
N VAL A 45 17.06 8.74 4.46
CA VAL A 45 16.63 7.39 4.05
C VAL A 45 15.21 7.12 4.53
N GLU A 46 14.88 7.39 5.80
CA GLU A 46 13.55 7.17 6.36
C GLU A 46 12.48 8.03 5.67
N ARG A 47 12.78 9.31 5.41
CA ARG A 47 11.88 10.21 4.67
C ARG A 47 11.63 9.72 3.25
N ASN A 48 12.67 9.27 2.55
CA ASN A 48 12.55 8.76 1.20
C ASN A 48 11.69 7.48 1.15
N ILE A 49 11.89 6.55 2.09
CA ILE A 49 11.08 5.33 2.18
C ILE A 49 9.60 5.70 2.35
N ARG A 50 9.27 6.57 3.31
CA ARG A 50 7.87 6.95 3.55
C ARG A 50 7.25 7.64 2.33
N SER A 51 8.01 8.51 1.67
CA SER A 51 7.53 9.21 0.47
C SER A 51 7.30 8.26 -0.71
N GLN A 52 8.24 7.35 -0.97
CA GLN A 52 8.12 6.38 -2.06
C GLN A 52 6.98 5.39 -1.84
N ILE A 53 6.83 4.87 -0.62
CA ILE A 53 5.73 3.98 -0.27
C ILE A 53 4.38 4.67 -0.45
N GLY A 54 4.23 5.91 0.02
CA GLY A 54 2.99 6.66 -0.16
C GLY A 54 2.62 6.86 -1.64
N LYS A 55 3.60 7.23 -2.47
CA LYS A 55 3.39 7.37 -3.92
C LYS A 55 3.07 6.03 -4.60
N GLN A 56 3.71 4.94 -4.17
CA GLN A 56 3.46 3.61 -4.70
C GLN A 56 2.03 3.17 -4.40
N PHE A 57 1.55 3.32 -3.16
CA PHE A 57 0.18 2.98 -2.80
C PHE A 57 -0.85 3.86 -3.51
N GLN A 58 -0.58 5.17 -3.63
CA GLN A 58 -1.47 6.06 -4.37
C GLN A 58 -1.62 5.63 -5.84
N LYS A 59 -0.52 5.24 -6.48
CA LYS A 59 -0.54 4.71 -7.84
C LYS A 59 -1.34 3.41 -7.92
N GLU A 60 -1.08 2.48 -7.00
CA GLU A 60 -1.75 1.18 -6.97
C GLU A 60 -3.26 1.30 -6.74
N ILE A 61 -3.69 2.23 -5.88
CA ILE A 61 -5.12 2.55 -5.69
C ILE A 61 -5.74 3.03 -7.01
N LEU A 62 -5.12 3.99 -7.69
CA LEU A 62 -5.62 4.51 -8.96
C LEU A 62 -5.68 3.42 -10.05
N ASP A 63 -4.66 2.58 -10.13
CA ASP A 63 -4.60 1.46 -11.07
C ASP A 63 -5.71 0.43 -10.78
N LEU A 64 -5.96 0.11 -9.51
CA LEU A 64 -7.04 -0.79 -9.09
C LEU A 64 -8.42 -0.19 -9.34
N GLU A 65 -8.61 1.11 -9.11
CA GLU A 65 -9.86 1.81 -9.41
C GLU A 65 -10.15 1.81 -10.91
N ALA A 66 -9.14 2.05 -11.75
CA ALA A 66 -9.27 1.98 -13.19
C ALA A 66 -9.64 0.56 -13.66
N GLN A 67 -9.02 -0.48 -13.08
CA GLN A 67 -9.36 -1.87 -13.38
C GLN A 67 -10.78 -2.21 -12.95
N ARG A 68 -11.21 -1.77 -11.76
CA ARG A 68 -12.57 -1.98 -11.25
C ARG A 68 -13.61 -1.35 -12.18
N ASN A 69 -13.37 -0.12 -12.63
CA ASN A 69 -14.27 0.56 -13.57
C ASN A 69 -14.34 -0.18 -14.91
N LYS A 70 -13.18 -0.59 -15.46
CA LYS A 70 -13.14 -1.36 -16.70
C LYS A 70 -13.91 -2.68 -16.60
N LEU A 71 -13.70 -3.43 -15.52
CA LEU A 71 -14.42 -4.69 -15.28
C LEU A 71 -15.93 -4.45 -15.07
N SER A 72 -16.30 -3.36 -14.39
CA SER A 72 -17.70 -2.98 -14.23
C SER A 72 -18.38 -2.69 -15.57
N ASP A 73 -17.69 -1.96 -16.46
CA ASP A 73 -18.18 -1.70 -17.82
C ASP A 73 -18.31 -3.00 -18.62
N GLU A 74 -17.30 -3.87 -18.59
CA GLU A 74 -17.35 -5.18 -19.26
C GLU A 74 -18.54 -6.03 -18.75
N VAL A 75 -18.76 -6.07 -17.43
CA VAL A 75 -19.91 -6.76 -16.84
C VAL A 75 -21.22 -6.14 -17.30
N TYR A 76 -21.33 -4.81 -17.34
CA TYR A 76 -22.51 -4.12 -17.83
C TYR A 76 -22.81 -4.48 -19.30
N TYR A 77 -21.80 -4.40 -20.18
CA TYR A 77 -21.94 -4.75 -21.59
C TYR A 77 -22.35 -6.20 -21.79
N LEU A 78 -21.72 -7.15 -21.08
CA LEU A 78 -22.06 -8.56 -21.16
C LEU A 78 -23.47 -8.84 -20.65
N LYS A 79 -23.91 -8.18 -19.57
CA LYS A 79 -25.29 -8.29 -19.09
C LYS A 79 -26.30 -7.80 -20.14
N GLN A 80 -26.03 -6.65 -20.76
CA GLN A 80 -26.87 -6.11 -21.83
C GLN A 80 -26.92 -7.04 -23.05
N GLU A 81 -25.79 -7.64 -23.43
CA GLU A 81 -25.74 -8.61 -24.53
C GLU A 81 -26.53 -9.88 -24.21
N LEU A 82 -26.44 -10.39 -22.99
CA LEU A 82 -27.21 -11.56 -22.55
C LEU A 82 -28.72 -11.28 -22.47
N ILE A 83 -29.13 -10.07 -22.08
CA ILE A 83 -30.53 -9.63 -22.14
C ILE A 83 -31.02 -9.59 -23.60
N LYS A 84 -30.23 -9.01 -24.52
CA LYS A 84 -30.55 -8.99 -25.96
C LYS A 84 -30.67 -10.39 -26.55
N LEU A 85 -29.85 -11.34 -26.09
CA LEU A 85 -29.91 -12.75 -26.49
C LEU A 85 -31.05 -13.53 -25.81
N GLY A 86 -31.85 -12.89 -24.95
CA GLY A 86 -32.96 -13.51 -24.23
C GLY A 86 -32.54 -14.54 -23.19
N LYS A 87 -31.25 -14.54 -22.78
CA LYS A 87 -30.68 -15.52 -21.85
C LYS A 87 -30.89 -15.13 -20.38
N ILE A 88 -31.22 -13.88 -20.10
CA ILE A 88 -31.58 -13.39 -18.76
C ILE A 88 -32.72 -12.37 -18.87
N LYS A 89 -33.56 -12.29 -17.83
CA LYS A 89 -34.61 -11.27 -17.73
C LYS A 89 -33.97 -9.93 -17.32
N ASP A 90 -34.54 -8.85 -17.85
CA ASP A 90 -34.11 -7.48 -17.57
C ASP A 90 -34.44 -7.15 -16.09
N GLU A 91 -33.45 -7.27 -15.21
CA GLU A 91 -33.54 -6.78 -13.84
C GLU A 91 -32.77 -5.46 -13.76
N PRO A 92 -33.37 -4.38 -13.22
CA PRO A 92 -32.68 -3.11 -13.11
C PRO A 92 -31.42 -3.30 -12.26
N ALA A 93 -30.29 -2.78 -12.74
CA ALA A 93 -29.06 -2.73 -11.97
C ALA A 93 -29.37 -1.99 -10.67
N LYS A 94 -29.40 -2.71 -9.54
CA LYS A 94 -29.45 -2.09 -8.23
C LYS A 94 -28.15 -1.31 -8.06
N GLU A 95 -28.20 -0.01 -8.28
CA GLU A 95 -27.31 0.96 -7.64
C GLU A 95 -27.64 0.97 -6.15
N ASP A 96 -27.17 -0.03 -5.42
CA ASP A 96 -27.13 0.03 -3.96
C ASP A 96 -25.68 -0.26 -3.58
N ASN A 97 -24.88 0.80 -3.51
CA ASN A 97 -23.72 0.80 -2.63
C ASN A 97 -24.22 1.29 -1.27
N PRO A 98 -24.67 0.41 -0.36
CA PRO A 98 -24.89 0.86 1.01
C PRO A 98 -23.51 1.18 1.57
N ASP A 99 -23.30 2.43 1.97
CA ASP A 99 -22.25 2.81 2.91
C ASP A 99 -22.27 1.78 4.04
N ILE A 100 -21.29 0.87 4.03
CA ILE A 100 -21.12 -0.11 5.11
C ILE A 100 -20.74 0.73 6.34
N PRO A 101 -21.60 0.86 7.37
CA PRO A 101 -21.17 1.50 8.58
C PRO A 101 -20.19 0.53 9.22
N PHE A 102 -18.91 0.90 9.29
CA PHE A 102 -17.96 0.18 10.11
C PHE A 102 -18.49 0.20 11.55
N GLU A 103 -19.09 -0.90 12.00
CA GLU A 103 -19.44 -1.05 13.41
C GLU A 103 -18.12 -1.07 14.20
N THR A 104 -17.91 0.05 14.89
CA THR A 104 -16.89 0.24 15.92
C THR A 104 -17.03 -0.85 16.98
N GLY A 105 -16.02 -1.73 17.06
CA GLY A 105 -15.57 -2.42 18.27
C GLY A 105 -16.64 -3.05 19.17
N GLY A 106 -16.98 -4.31 18.89
CA GLY A 106 -17.68 -5.19 19.85
C GLY A 106 -16.75 -6.29 20.35
N THR A 107 -16.22 -6.13 21.56
CA THR A 107 -15.50 -7.14 22.33
C THR A 107 -16.33 -8.42 22.47
N ALA A 108 -15.91 -9.52 21.84
CA ALA A 108 -16.47 -10.84 22.12
C ALA A 108 -15.81 -11.41 23.39
N SER A 109 -16.61 -11.40 24.44
CA SER A 109 -16.40 -11.96 25.77
C SER A 109 -15.79 -13.36 25.75
N SER A 110 -14.83 -13.57 26.65
CA SER A 110 -14.38 -14.86 27.13
C SER A 110 -15.56 -15.73 27.59
N ASP A 111 -15.63 -16.97 27.12
CA ASP A 111 -16.36 -18.04 27.80
C ASP A 111 -15.50 -19.32 27.78
N PRO A 112 -14.85 -19.70 28.91
CA PRO A 112 -14.16 -20.97 29.05
C PRO A 112 -15.09 -21.95 29.75
N GLY A 113 -15.79 -22.80 28.98
CA GLY A 113 -16.74 -23.75 29.54
C GLY A 113 -16.73 -25.09 28.82
N ASN A 114 -15.79 -25.96 29.17
CA ASN A 114 -15.99 -27.40 29.03
C ASN A 114 -15.37 -28.09 30.25
N PHE A 115 -16.22 -28.32 31.27
CA PHE A 115 -16.00 -29.25 32.37
C PHE A 115 -16.63 -30.59 32.01
#